data_AF-A0A933KRM2-F1
#
_entry.id   AF-A0A933KRM2-F1
#
_cell.length_a   1.000
_cell.length_b   1.000
_cell.length_c   1.000
_cell.angle_alpha   90.00
_cell.angle_beta   90.00
_cell.angle_gamma   90.00
#
_symmetry.space_group_name_H-M   'P 1'
#
loop_
_entity.id
_entity.type
_entity.pdbx_description
1 polymer ?
#
loop_
_entity_poly.entity_id
_entity_poly.type
_entity_poly.pdbx_seq_one_letter_code
_entity_poly.pdbx_strand_id
1 'polypeptide(L)'
;MRSRWRSTLVIALFAFLGACWAALAQTNATVADRVYSEAQAARGQAIYQAQCRACHGAALEGGLAPPLSGADFLRGWNGRALAQLADKIERTMPASNPGTLSRAQATELVASLLKASAFPAGTAELTGDTLGRITLVGPAGGRPPGNMAQVMRGILFPSSNLIFNVQNVDPGEQKVGWQPGGPTAFSWVDWGAGIYSGWELVDYAAVALAESAPLLLTPGRRCENGRPAPVERADWVKFTAELAGAGRAAYAASQSRNRDAVIETTNQIAEACLNCHEVYRDKPGGTTTDPSNKAARCY
;
A
#
# COMPACT_ATOMS: atom_id res chain seq x y z
N MET A 1 -71.82 -13.38 -19.81
CA MET A 1 -71.19 -13.78 -18.52
C MET A 1 -69.76 -14.24 -18.79
N ARG A 2 -68.82 -13.95 -17.88
CA ARG A 2 -67.39 -14.39 -17.86
C ARG A 2 -66.37 -13.54 -18.64
N SER A 3 -65.97 -12.38 -18.11
CA SER A 3 -64.59 -11.89 -18.33
C SER A 3 -64.04 -10.88 -17.31
N ARG A 4 -64.85 -10.36 -16.37
CA ARG A 4 -64.40 -9.26 -15.48
C ARG A 4 -63.66 -9.69 -14.20
N TRP A 5 -63.48 -10.99 -13.95
CA TRP A 5 -62.92 -11.50 -12.67
C TRP A 5 -61.46 -11.98 -12.76
N ARG A 6 -60.85 -11.99 -13.96
CA ARG A 6 -59.44 -12.43 -14.12
C ARG A 6 -58.42 -11.31 -13.93
N SER A 7 -58.82 -10.05 -14.08
CA SER A 7 -57.89 -8.92 -14.08
C SER A 7 -57.51 -8.41 -12.69
N THR A 8 -58.32 -8.67 -11.66
CA THR A 8 -58.07 -8.17 -10.30
C THR A 8 -57.10 -9.06 -9.50
N LEU A 9 -57.00 -10.35 -9.82
CA LEU A 9 -56.10 -11.29 -9.13
C LEU A 9 -54.62 -11.17 -9.56
N VAL A 10 -54.36 -10.70 -10.78
CA VAL A 10 -52.99 -10.55 -11.29
C VAL A 10 -52.30 -9.32 -10.68
N ILE A 11 -53.03 -8.24 -10.42
CA ILE A 11 -52.46 -7.00 -9.87
C ILE A 11 -52.05 -7.16 -8.40
N ALA A 12 -52.78 -7.93 -7.60
CA ALA A 12 -52.45 -8.19 -6.20
C ALA A 12 -51.19 -9.07 -6.01
N LEU A 13 -50.91 -9.98 -6.95
CA LEU A 13 -49.75 -10.88 -6.88
C LEU A 13 -48.44 -10.16 -7.26
N PHE A 14 -48.49 -9.20 -8.19
CA PHE A 14 -47.33 -8.37 -8.53
C PHE A 14 -46.97 -7.33 -7.46
N ALA A 15 -47.95 -6.84 -6.70
CA ALA A 15 -47.69 -5.92 -5.58
C ALA A 15 -47.00 -6.61 -4.38
N PHE A 16 -47.27 -7.90 -4.13
CA PHE A 16 -46.64 -8.65 -3.04
C PHE A 16 -45.24 -9.18 -3.40
N LEU A 17 -44.97 -9.49 -4.67
CA LEU A 17 -43.64 -9.92 -5.12
C LEU A 17 -42.63 -8.76 -5.24
N GLY A 18 -43.09 -7.54 -5.51
CA GLY A 18 -42.22 -6.34 -5.55
C GLY A 18 -41.75 -5.86 -4.17
N ALA A 19 -42.56 -6.06 -3.12
CA ALA A 19 -42.19 -5.65 -1.76
C ALA A 19 -41.14 -6.57 -1.10
N CYS A 20 -40.96 -7.80 -1.60
CA CYS A 20 -40.02 -8.77 -1.02
C CYS A 20 -38.59 -8.62 -1.57
N TRP A 21 -38.38 -7.88 -2.65
CA TRP A 21 -37.04 -7.60 -3.22
C TRP A 21 -36.39 -6.31 -2.69
N ALA A 22 -37.14 -5.47 -1.96
CA ALA A 22 -36.61 -4.25 -1.34
C ALA A 22 -36.00 -4.48 0.06
N ALA A 23 -35.96 -5.73 0.54
CA ALA A 23 -34.97 -6.16 1.54
C ALA A 23 -33.61 -6.32 0.83
N LEU A 24 -33.17 -5.21 0.22
CA LEU A 24 -31.85 -5.01 -0.34
C LEU A 24 -30.83 -5.44 0.71
N ALA A 25 -29.91 -6.30 0.29
CA ALA A 25 -28.65 -6.51 0.96
C ALA A 25 -28.09 -5.15 1.43
N GLN A 26 -28.18 -4.86 2.72
CA GLN A 26 -27.35 -3.83 3.33
C GLN A 26 -25.92 -4.35 3.23
N THR A 27 -25.25 -4.00 2.14
CA THR A 27 -23.81 -4.10 2.05
C THR A 27 -23.25 -3.24 3.18
N ASN A 28 -22.72 -3.89 4.21
CA ASN A 28 -22.03 -3.20 5.29
C ASN A 28 -20.87 -2.42 4.66
N ALA A 29 -20.88 -1.09 4.80
CA ALA A 29 -19.79 -0.25 4.33
C ALA A 29 -18.50 -0.61 5.09
N THR A 30 -17.37 -0.28 4.48
CA THR A 30 -16.06 -0.45 5.09
C THR A 30 -15.39 0.90 5.25
N VAL A 31 -14.34 0.95 6.06
CA VAL A 31 -13.51 2.16 6.21
C VAL A 31 -12.83 2.61 4.91
N ALA A 32 -12.76 1.75 3.88
CA ALA A 32 -12.29 2.14 2.56
C ALA A 32 -13.29 3.06 1.81
N ASP A 33 -14.55 3.09 2.23
CA ASP A 33 -15.64 3.86 1.59
C ASP A 33 -15.70 5.33 2.06
N ARG A 34 -14.55 5.90 2.46
CA ARG A 34 -14.40 7.33 2.80
C ARG A 34 -15.39 7.82 3.85
N VAL A 35 -15.50 7.07 4.95
CA VAL A 35 -16.58 7.16 5.94
C VAL A 35 -16.45 8.29 6.98
N TYR A 36 -15.41 9.10 6.91
CA TYR A 36 -15.15 10.18 7.87
C TYR A 36 -14.58 11.42 7.15
N SER A 37 -14.71 12.61 7.75
CA SER A 37 -14.20 13.85 7.17
C SER A 37 -12.84 14.24 7.75
N GLU A 38 -12.06 15.00 6.98
CA GLU A 38 -10.79 15.58 7.44
C GLU A 38 -10.96 16.45 8.68
N ALA A 39 -12.01 17.27 8.71
CA ALA A 39 -12.32 18.15 9.85
C ALA A 39 -12.63 17.34 11.12
N GLN A 40 -13.36 16.22 10.97
CA GLN A 40 -13.66 15.31 12.07
C GLN A 40 -12.40 14.63 12.61
N ALA A 41 -11.55 14.11 11.72
CA ALA A 41 -10.30 13.50 12.13
C ALA A 41 -9.38 14.50 12.86
N ALA A 42 -9.36 15.78 12.44
CA ALA A 42 -8.59 16.82 13.12
C ALA A 42 -9.09 17.12 14.54
N ARG A 43 -10.40 17.16 14.78
CA ARG A 43 -10.97 17.30 16.13
C ARG A 43 -10.62 16.09 17.00
N GLY A 44 -10.73 14.89 16.46
CA GLY A 44 -10.28 13.66 17.12
C GLY A 44 -8.80 13.68 17.48
N GLN A 45 -7.95 14.18 16.58
CA GLN A 45 -6.52 14.29 16.81
C GLN A 45 -6.19 15.24 17.98
N ALA A 46 -6.94 16.34 18.13
CA ALA A 46 -6.77 17.23 19.28
C ALA A 46 -7.07 16.52 20.62
N ILE A 47 -8.14 15.71 20.66
CA ILE A 47 -8.48 14.88 21.83
C ILE A 47 -7.36 13.85 22.08
N TYR A 48 -6.88 13.18 21.03
CA TYR A 48 -5.82 12.17 21.12
C TYR A 48 -4.53 12.76 21.72
N GLN A 49 -4.13 13.94 21.24
CA GLN A 49 -2.93 14.63 21.72
C GLN A 49 -3.05 15.03 23.20
N ALA A 50 -4.25 15.41 23.64
CA ALA A 50 -4.48 15.81 25.03
C ALA A 50 -4.57 14.60 25.99
N GLN A 51 -5.16 13.48 25.56
CA GLN A 51 -5.61 12.44 26.50
C GLN A 51 -5.02 11.04 26.26
N CYS A 52 -4.47 10.76 25.08
CA CYS A 52 -4.11 9.39 24.68
C CYS A 52 -2.61 9.18 24.44
N ARG A 53 -1.93 10.20 23.88
CA ARG A 53 -0.54 10.07 23.41
C ARG A 53 0.46 9.63 24.48
N ALA A 54 0.21 9.98 25.75
CA ALA A 54 1.11 9.68 26.85
C ALA A 54 1.33 8.17 27.05
N CYS A 55 0.33 7.35 26.69
CA CYS A 55 0.43 5.89 26.79
C CYS A 55 0.51 5.21 25.42
N HIS A 56 -0.20 5.73 24.42
CA HIS A 56 -0.33 5.11 23.09
C HIS A 56 0.66 5.64 22.05
N GLY A 57 1.58 6.54 22.43
CA GLY A 57 2.59 7.12 21.54
C GLY A 57 2.12 8.37 20.82
N ALA A 58 3.04 9.22 20.34
CA ALA A 58 2.66 10.45 19.64
C ALA A 58 2.14 10.17 18.21
N ALA A 59 2.57 9.05 17.64
CA ALA A 59 2.26 8.54 16.31
C ALA A 59 1.48 7.20 16.36
N LEU A 60 0.77 6.91 17.46
CA LEU A 60 0.00 5.67 17.67
C LEU A 60 0.84 4.39 17.71
N GLU A 61 2.15 4.52 17.87
CA GLU A 61 3.14 3.45 17.86
C GLU A 61 3.10 2.57 19.12
N GLY A 62 2.33 2.98 20.13
CA GLY A 62 2.25 2.32 21.43
C GLY A 62 3.38 2.73 22.36
N GLY A 63 3.60 1.93 23.40
CA GLY A 63 4.61 2.17 24.43
C GLY A 63 4.15 1.56 25.75
N LEU A 64 3.67 2.42 26.65
CA LEU A 64 3.03 1.98 27.90
C LEU A 64 1.68 1.29 27.66
N ALA A 65 1.03 1.58 26.55
CA ALA A 65 -0.19 0.92 26.09
C ALA A 65 -0.03 0.39 24.65
N PRO A 66 -0.92 -0.51 24.18
CA PRO A 66 -0.81 -1.11 22.86
C PRO A 66 -0.81 -0.07 21.71
N PRO A 67 -0.18 -0.38 20.57
CA PRO A 67 -0.27 0.45 19.37
C PRO A 67 -1.71 0.54 18.87
N LEU A 68 -2.07 1.71 18.35
CA LEU A 68 -3.41 1.98 17.81
C LEU A 68 -3.40 2.15 16.28
N SER A 69 -2.32 1.73 15.64
CA SER A 69 -2.15 1.68 14.19
C SER A 69 -1.39 0.41 13.78
N GLY A 70 -1.41 0.11 12.48
CA GLY A 70 -0.64 -1.00 11.91
C GLY A 70 -1.16 -2.40 12.24
N ALA A 71 -0.31 -3.39 12.01
CA ALA A 71 -0.72 -4.81 11.99
C ALA A 71 -1.25 -5.31 13.34
N ASP A 72 -0.70 -4.86 14.47
CA ASP A 72 -1.13 -5.33 15.79
C ASP A 72 -2.50 -4.76 16.18
N PHE A 73 -2.76 -3.49 15.85
CA PHE A 73 -4.10 -2.92 15.94
C PHE A 73 -5.09 -3.68 15.05
N LEU A 74 -4.74 -3.92 13.78
CA LEU A 74 -5.60 -4.66 12.85
C LEU A 74 -5.82 -6.12 13.29
N ARG A 75 -4.86 -6.78 13.96
CA ARG A 75 -5.06 -8.13 14.51
C ARG A 75 -6.22 -8.19 15.51
N GLY A 76 -6.38 -7.12 16.30
CA GLY A 76 -7.47 -7.00 17.26
C GLY A 76 -8.79 -6.55 16.63
N TRP A 77 -8.74 -5.66 15.65
CA TRP A 77 -9.91 -4.89 15.20
C TRP A 77 -10.39 -5.19 13.77
N ASN A 78 -9.59 -5.84 12.94
CA ASN A 78 -9.96 -6.17 11.56
C ASN A 78 -11.20 -7.07 11.52
N GLY A 79 -12.16 -6.73 10.66
CA GLY A 79 -13.45 -7.40 10.55
C GLY A 79 -14.48 -7.00 11.62
N ARG A 80 -14.16 -6.06 12.52
CA ARG A 80 -15.10 -5.58 13.55
C ARG A 80 -15.79 -4.27 13.12
N ALA A 81 -17.00 -4.06 13.60
CA ALA A 81 -17.70 -2.79 13.41
C ALA A 81 -17.01 -1.65 14.18
N LEU A 82 -16.99 -0.44 13.62
CA LEU A 82 -16.43 0.74 14.28
C LEU A 82 -17.12 1.05 15.61
N ALA A 83 -18.39 0.67 15.76
CA ALA A 83 -19.11 0.78 17.03
C ALA A 83 -18.36 0.11 18.18
N GLN A 84 -17.74 -1.06 17.95
CA GLN A 84 -17.00 -1.77 18.99
C GLN A 84 -15.74 -1.00 19.43
N LEU A 85 -15.08 -0.31 18.49
CA LEU A 85 -13.92 0.53 18.79
C LEU A 85 -14.34 1.77 19.57
N ALA A 86 -15.41 2.43 19.15
CA ALA A 86 -15.98 3.57 19.88
C ALA A 86 -16.43 3.16 21.29
N ASP A 87 -17.08 2.01 21.45
CA ASP A 87 -17.52 1.48 22.75
C ASP A 87 -16.33 1.23 23.68
N LYS A 88 -15.22 0.68 23.15
CA LYS A 88 -14.00 0.46 23.92
C LYS A 88 -13.41 1.79 24.39
N ILE A 89 -13.34 2.78 23.52
CA ILE A 89 -12.83 4.11 23.85
C ILE A 89 -13.73 4.75 24.93
N GLU A 90 -15.03 4.82 24.68
CA GLU A 90 -16.01 5.44 25.58
C GLU A 90 -16.01 4.81 26.98
N ARG A 91 -15.98 3.47 27.06
CA ARG A 91 -16.18 2.76 28.34
C ARG A 91 -14.91 2.54 29.13
N THR A 92 -13.76 2.48 28.48
CA THR A 92 -12.51 2.05 29.14
C THR A 92 -11.39 3.07 29.07
N MET A 93 -11.52 4.11 28.23
CA MET A 93 -10.50 5.14 28.07
C MET A 93 -11.00 6.51 28.55
N PRO A 94 -10.07 7.39 28.99
CA PRO A 94 -8.66 7.09 29.30
C PRO A 94 -8.53 6.11 30.47
N ALA A 95 -7.51 5.25 30.48
CA ALA A 95 -7.37 4.21 31.52
C ALA A 95 -7.27 4.78 32.95
N SER A 96 -6.77 6.02 33.09
CA SER A 96 -6.73 6.74 34.36
C SER A 96 -8.07 7.31 34.80
N ASN A 97 -9.03 7.47 33.89
CA ASN A 97 -10.35 8.00 34.19
C ASN A 97 -11.44 7.50 33.20
N PRO A 98 -11.79 6.19 33.26
CA PRO A 98 -12.73 5.58 32.31
C PRO A 98 -14.12 6.21 32.36
N GLY A 99 -14.82 6.25 31.22
CA GLY A 99 -16.20 6.74 31.15
C GLY A 99 -16.35 8.26 31.07
N THR A 100 -15.25 9.01 30.93
CA THR A 100 -15.27 10.48 30.81
C THR A 100 -15.40 11.00 29.39
N LEU A 101 -15.12 10.15 28.39
CA LEU A 101 -15.32 10.47 26.99
C LEU A 101 -16.78 10.19 26.59
N SER A 102 -17.43 11.18 26.00
CA SER A 102 -18.75 11.01 25.38
C SER A 102 -18.68 10.15 24.11
N ARG A 103 -19.81 9.56 23.70
CA ARG A 103 -19.93 8.87 22.40
C ARG A 103 -19.45 9.73 21.23
N ALA A 104 -19.79 11.03 21.23
CA ALA A 104 -19.34 11.94 20.17
C ALA A 104 -17.80 12.02 20.13
N GLN A 105 -17.15 12.26 21.28
CA GLN A 105 -15.69 12.30 21.37
C GLN A 105 -15.04 10.96 20.98
N ALA A 106 -15.65 9.83 21.33
CA ALA A 106 -15.19 8.51 20.89
C ALA A 106 -15.27 8.36 19.36
N THR A 107 -16.34 8.85 18.72
CA THR A 107 -16.48 8.86 17.26
C THR A 107 -15.42 9.74 16.58
N GLU A 108 -15.15 10.92 17.13
CA GLU A 108 -14.06 11.81 16.66
C GLU A 108 -12.70 11.11 16.74
N LEU A 109 -12.41 10.45 17.88
CA LEU A 109 -11.19 9.66 18.06
C LEU A 109 -11.10 8.52 17.05
N VAL A 110 -12.19 7.79 16.77
CA VAL A 110 -12.22 6.77 15.72
C VAL A 110 -11.83 7.37 14.37
N ALA A 111 -12.41 8.51 13.96
CA ALA A 111 -12.05 9.18 12.72
C ALA A 111 -10.54 9.55 12.67
N SER A 112 -9.97 10.02 13.78
CA SER A 112 -8.54 10.30 13.88
C SER A 112 -7.68 9.03 13.71
N LEU A 113 -8.10 7.89 14.28
CA LEU A 113 -7.40 6.62 14.11
C LEU A 113 -7.48 6.10 12.66
N LEU A 114 -8.63 6.30 12.00
CA LEU A 114 -8.80 5.93 10.60
C LEU A 114 -7.85 6.74 9.70
N LYS A 115 -7.77 8.06 9.91
CA LYS A 115 -6.83 8.92 9.20
C LYS A 115 -5.39 8.51 9.40
N ALA A 116 -4.99 8.28 10.65
CA ALA A 116 -3.63 7.86 10.95
C ALA A 116 -3.31 6.44 10.48
N SER A 117 -4.34 5.64 10.16
CA SER A 117 -4.21 4.33 9.51
C SER A 117 -4.29 4.41 7.98
N ALA A 118 -4.19 5.62 7.40
CA ALA A 118 -4.21 5.89 5.96
C ALA A 118 -5.51 5.49 5.24
N PHE A 119 -6.64 5.39 5.95
CA PHE A 119 -7.93 5.24 5.28
C PHE A 119 -8.35 6.57 4.67
N PRO A 120 -8.89 6.59 3.45
CA PRO A 120 -9.18 7.85 2.76
C PRO A 120 -10.32 8.60 3.46
N ALA A 121 -10.19 9.92 3.59
CA ALA A 121 -11.27 10.77 4.05
C ALA A 121 -12.31 11.01 2.94
N GLY A 122 -13.55 11.27 3.35
CA GLY A 122 -14.66 11.69 2.51
C GLY A 122 -15.19 13.07 2.90
N THR A 123 -16.38 13.38 2.40
CA THR A 123 -17.07 14.66 2.66
C THR A 123 -18.05 14.57 3.82
N ALA A 124 -18.53 13.38 4.17
CA ALA A 124 -19.47 13.15 5.26
C ALA A 124 -18.72 12.86 6.57
N GLU A 125 -19.31 13.30 7.70
CA GLU A 125 -18.81 12.93 9.02
C GLU A 125 -19.35 11.56 9.43
N LEU A 126 -18.51 10.80 10.14
CA LEU A 126 -18.89 9.58 10.82
C LEU A 126 -19.85 9.92 11.96
N THR A 127 -20.95 9.21 12.08
CA THR A 127 -21.96 9.49 13.11
C THR A 127 -22.14 8.29 14.02
N GLY A 128 -22.54 8.52 15.28
CA GLY A 128 -22.68 7.45 16.28
C GLY A 128 -23.62 6.32 15.84
N ASP A 129 -24.65 6.64 15.05
CA ASP A 129 -25.65 5.72 14.50
C ASP A 129 -25.15 4.91 13.29
N THR A 130 -24.16 5.41 12.55
CA THR A 130 -23.60 4.72 11.37
C THR A 130 -22.44 3.78 11.74
N LEU A 131 -21.78 3.99 12.89
CA LEU A 131 -20.67 3.17 13.38
C LEU A 131 -20.92 1.66 13.36
N GLY A 132 -22.16 1.23 13.65
CA GLY A 132 -22.51 -0.20 13.71
C GLY A 132 -22.57 -0.89 12.35
N ARG A 133 -22.66 -0.11 11.26
CA ARG A 133 -22.80 -0.59 9.88
C ARG A 133 -21.50 -0.50 9.09
N ILE A 134 -20.45 0.05 9.70
CA ILE A 134 -19.14 0.26 9.08
C ILE A 134 -18.13 -0.68 9.70
N THR A 135 -17.51 -1.51 8.88
CA THR A 135 -16.50 -2.48 9.32
C THR A 135 -15.10 -1.92 9.13
N LEU A 136 -14.26 -2.02 10.16
CA LEU A 136 -12.83 -1.80 10.03
C LEU A 136 -12.22 -3.00 9.30
N VAL A 137 -11.87 -2.79 8.04
CA VAL A 137 -11.09 -3.74 7.24
C VAL A 137 -9.81 -3.02 6.88
N GLY A 138 -8.67 -3.58 7.26
CA GLY A 138 -7.36 -3.09 6.85
C GLY A 138 -7.27 -3.00 5.32
N PRO A 139 -6.36 -2.19 4.75
CA PRO A 139 -6.07 -2.23 3.33
C PRO A 139 -5.90 -3.68 2.87
N ALA A 140 -6.49 -4.07 1.74
CA ALA A 140 -6.41 -5.42 1.25
C ALA A 140 -4.93 -5.82 1.11
N GLY A 141 -4.51 -6.80 1.91
CA GLY A 141 -3.10 -7.15 2.12
C GLY A 141 -2.59 -6.52 3.42
N GLY A 142 -2.38 -7.34 4.44
CA GLY A 142 -1.64 -6.92 5.63
C GLY A 142 -0.25 -6.37 5.27
N ARG A 143 0.52 -5.94 6.29
CA ARG A 143 1.87 -5.40 6.09
C ARG A 143 2.63 -6.20 5.02
N PRO A 144 3.17 -5.54 3.97
CA PRO A 144 3.93 -6.23 2.95
C PRO A 144 5.04 -7.07 3.58
N PRO A 145 5.27 -8.31 3.12
CA PRO A 145 6.24 -9.21 3.74
C PRO A 145 7.66 -8.64 3.66
N GLY A 146 7.97 -7.91 2.58
CA GLY A 146 9.27 -7.29 2.36
C GLY A 146 9.36 -5.83 2.82
N ASN A 147 10.51 -5.46 3.39
CA ASN A 147 10.89 -4.06 3.58
C ASN A 147 11.37 -3.41 2.27
N MET A 148 11.63 -2.11 2.32
CA MET A 148 12.08 -1.31 1.17
C MET A 148 13.32 -1.88 0.50
N ALA A 149 14.33 -2.26 1.30
CA ALA A 149 15.59 -2.76 0.77
C ALA A 149 15.44 -4.14 0.12
N GLN A 150 14.49 -4.97 0.56
CA GLN A 150 14.20 -6.26 -0.06
C GLN A 150 13.52 -6.10 -1.42
N VAL A 151 12.57 -5.17 -1.56
CA VAL A 151 11.97 -4.86 -2.88
C VAL A 151 13.01 -4.27 -3.82
N MET A 152 13.82 -3.33 -3.32
CA MET A 152 14.91 -2.74 -4.09
C MET A 152 15.90 -3.81 -4.57
N ARG A 153 16.41 -4.67 -3.67
CA ARG A 153 17.42 -5.69 -4.03
C ARG A 153 16.84 -6.88 -4.80
N GLY A 154 15.56 -7.18 -4.62
CA GLY A 154 14.91 -8.34 -5.25
C GLY A 154 14.37 -8.07 -6.64
N ILE A 155 14.05 -6.81 -6.97
CA ILE A 155 13.41 -6.46 -8.24
C ILE A 155 14.14 -5.29 -8.92
N LEU A 156 14.10 -4.10 -8.32
CA LEU A 156 14.52 -2.87 -8.99
C LEU A 156 16.04 -2.84 -9.30
N PHE A 157 16.87 -3.31 -8.38
CA PHE A 157 18.33 -3.37 -8.53
C PHE A 157 18.76 -4.34 -9.64
N PRO A 158 18.38 -5.64 -9.63
CA PRO A 158 18.77 -6.54 -10.73
C PRO A 158 18.21 -6.08 -12.08
N SER A 159 16.96 -5.60 -12.14
CA SER A 159 16.37 -5.09 -13.37
C SER A 159 17.11 -3.87 -13.93
N SER A 160 17.39 -2.86 -13.11
CA SER A 160 18.16 -1.69 -13.57
C SER A 160 19.57 -2.07 -14.05
N ASN A 161 20.25 -2.99 -13.36
CA ASN A 161 21.59 -3.44 -13.79
C ASN A 161 21.55 -4.22 -15.11
N LEU A 162 20.50 -5.00 -15.39
CA LEU A 162 20.33 -5.63 -16.70
C LEU A 162 20.20 -4.58 -17.82
N ILE A 163 19.49 -3.48 -17.57
CA ILE A 163 19.37 -2.37 -18.52
C ILE A 163 20.69 -1.61 -18.67
N PHE A 164 21.39 -1.31 -17.56
CA PHE A 164 22.70 -0.64 -17.60
C PHE A 164 23.77 -1.47 -18.28
N ASN A 165 23.67 -2.80 -18.21
CA ASN A 165 24.62 -3.69 -18.88
C ASN A 165 24.65 -3.50 -20.41
N VAL A 166 23.57 -2.96 -21.01
CA VAL A 166 23.50 -2.62 -22.45
C VAL A 166 24.58 -1.61 -22.86
N GLN A 167 25.07 -0.78 -21.93
CA GLN A 167 26.20 0.12 -22.18
C GLN A 167 27.49 -0.64 -22.50
N ASN A 168 27.66 -1.86 -21.96
CA ASN A 168 28.88 -2.65 -22.11
C ASN A 168 28.72 -3.85 -23.06
N VAL A 169 27.51 -4.41 -23.15
CA VAL A 169 27.21 -5.63 -23.88
C VAL A 169 26.05 -5.38 -24.84
N ASP A 170 26.23 -5.65 -26.13
CA ASP A 170 25.15 -5.56 -27.11
C ASP A 170 24.18 -6.75 -26.94
N PRO A 171 22.89 -6.50 -26.62
CA PRO A 171 21.89 -7.55 -26.49
C PRO A 171 21.63 -8.29 -27.82
N GLY A 172 21.91 -7.68 -28.98
CA GLY A 172 21.78 -8.31 -30.29
C GLY A 172 22.88 -9.33 -30.61
N GLU A 173 24.00 -9.30 -29.90
CA GLU A 173 25.13 -10.22 -30.10
C GLU A 173 25.04 -11.48 -29.22
N GLN A 174 24.25 -11.45 -28.15
CA GLN A 174 24.04 -12.61 -27.27
C GLN A 174 23.15 -13.66 -27.95
N LYS A 175 23.75 -14.80 -28.30
CA LYS A 175 23.07 -15.96 -28.92
C LYS A 175 23.23 -17.29 -28.17
N VAL A 176 23.70 -17.25 -26.93
CA VAL A 176 24.05 -18.49 -26.21
C VAL A 176 22.78 -19.15 -25.66
N GLY A 177 22.23 -20.11 -26.40
CA GLY A 177 21.12 -20.94 -25.96
C GLY A 177 21.58 -22.02 -24.96
N TRP A 178 20.70 -22.40 -24.04
CA TRP A 178 20.96 -23.47 -23.08
C TRP A 178 21.09 -24.83 -23.80
N GLN A 179 22.10 -25.63 -23.43
CA GLN A 179 22.32 -26.99 -23.95
C GLN A 179 21.88 -28.02 -22.88
N PRO A 180 20.88 -28.89 -23.17
CA PRO A 180 20.52 -29.97 -22.26
C PRO A 180 21.65 -30.98 -22.09
N GLY A 181 21.86 -31.47 -20.86
CA GLY A 181 22.77 -32.61 -20.59
C GLY A 181 24.17 -32.26 -20.07
N GLY A 182 24.38 -31.03 -19.56
CA GLY A 182 25.61 -30.69 -18.83
C GLY A 182 25.83 -31.56 -17.57
N PRO A 183 27.07 -31.68 -17.07
CA PRO A 183 27.45 -32.64 -16.03
C PRO A 183 26.89 -32.34 -14.62
N THR A 184 26.09 -31.29 -14.46
CA THR A 184 25.58 -30.80 -13.18
C THR A 184 24.07 -30.99 -13.05
N ALA A 185 23.57 -31.03 -11.81
CA ALA A 185 22.14 -31.04 -11.51
C ALA A 185 21.42 -29.85 -12.17
N PHE A 186 20.13 -30.02 -12.47
CA PHE A 186 19.31 -28.98 -13.08
C PHE A 186 19.36 -27.69 -12.26
N SER A 187 19.76 -26.61 -12.92
CA SER A 187 19.89 -25.27 -12.35
C SER A 187 18.92 -24.36 -13.08
N TRP A 188 17.94 -23.81 -12.33
CA TRP A 188 17.00 -22.81 -12.86
C TRP A 188 17.71 -21.57 -13.39
N VAL A 189 18.86 -21.22 -12.81
CA VAL A 189 19.68 -20.07 -13.23
C VAL A 189 20.33 -20.35 -14.58
N ASP A 190 20.98 -21.51 -14.73
CA ASP A 190 21.68 -21.85 -15.98
C ASP A 190 20.71 -22.13 -17.12
N TRP A 191 19.58 -22.77 -16.81
CA TRP A 191 18.49 -23.01 -17.76
C TRP A 191 17.83 -21.70 -18.19
N GLY A 192 17.48 -20.81 -17.26
CA GLY A 192 16.86 -19.52 -17.56
C GLY A 192 17.75 -18.60 -18.37
N ALA A 193 19.06 -18.58 -18.09
CA ALA A 193 20.04 -17.77 -18.82
C ALA A 193 20.17 -18.13 -20.31
N GLY A 194 19.77 -19.35 -20.70
CA GLY A 194 19.79 -19.76 -22.10
C GLY A 194 18.42 -19.91 -22.76
N ILE A 195 17.33 -19.57 -22.06
CA ILE A 195 15.98 -19.46 -22.65
C ILE A 195 15.64 -18.01 -22.99
N TYR A 196 15.92 -17.10 -22.05
CA TYR A 196 15.72 -15.67 -22.24
C TYR A 196 17.07 -15.05 -22.52
N SER A 197 17.24 -14.44 -23.68
CA SER A 197 18.55 -13.91 -24.10
C SER A 197 18.42 -12.55 -24.78
N GLY A 198 19.50 -11.78 -24.71
CA GLY A 198 19.62 -10.51 -25.42
C GLY A 198 18.48 -9.54 -25.09
N TRP A 199 17.76 -9.12 -26.12
CA TRP A 199 16.72 -8.10 -26.02
C TRP A 199 15.52 -8.49 -25.14
N GLU A 200 15.20 -9.77 -24.99
CA GLU A 200 14.10 -10.20 -24.11
C GLU A 200 14.41 -9.90 -22.64
N LEU A 201 15.66 -10.07 -22.20
CA LEU A 201 16.06 -9.74 -20.84
C LEU A 201 15.98 -8.23 -20.57
N VAL A 202 16.31 -7.41 -21.57
CA VAL A 202 16.16 -5.94 -21.48
C VAL A 202 14.69 -5.56 -21.39
N ASP A 203 13.82 -6.20 -22.19
CA ASP A 203 12.37 -5.99 -22.15
C ASP A 203 11.80 -6.31 -20.77
N TYR A 204 12.11 -7.49 -20.22
CA TYR A 204 11.61 -7.92 -18.92
C TYR A 204 12.14 -7.05 -17.78
N ALA A 205 13.40 -6.64 -17.86
CA ALA A 205 13.99 -5.73 -16.89
C ALA A 205 13.28 -4.37 -16.90
N ALA A 206 12.99 -3.82 -18.08
CA ALA A 206 12.29 -2.55 -18.21
C ALA A 206 10.84 -2.63 -17.71
N VAL A 207 10.11 -3.72 -18.04
CA VAL A 207 8.77 -3.99 -17.51
C VAL A 207 8.80 -4.13 -15.98
N ALA A 208 9.73 -4.93 -15.46
CA ALA A 208 9.89 -5.11 -14.02
C ALA A 208 10.15 -3.78 -13.32
N LEU A 209 10.98 -2.89 -13.88
CA LEU A 209 11.22 -1.56 -13.34
C LEU A 209 9.95 -0.72 -13.33
N ALA A 210 9.20 -0.70 -14.45
CA ALA A 210 7.98 0.07 -14.61
C ALA A 210 6.85 -0.38 -13.68
N GLU A 211 6.62 -1.69 -13.59
CA GLU A 211 5.47 -2.26 -12.86
C GLU A 211 5.75 -2.46 -11.37
N SER A 212 7.00 -2.64 -10.98
CA SER A 212 7.34 -2.80 -9.56
C SER A 212 7.57 -1.48 -8.83
N ALA A 213 7.84 -0.37 -9.53
CA ALA A 213 7.98 0.94 -8.91
C ALA A 213 6.75 1.31 -8.04
N PRO A 214 5.48 1.14 -8.48
CA PRO A 214 4.31 1.34 -7.63
C PRO A 214 4.28 0.52 -6.32
N LEU A 215 5.00 -0.60 -6.22
CA LEU A 215 5.13 -1.36 -4.96
C LEU A 215 5.83 -0.56 -3.86
N LEU A 216 6.57 0.50 -4.22
CA LEU A 216 7.20 1.42 -3.28
C LEU A 216 6.16 2.29 -2.56
N LEU A 217 4.93 2.36 -3.06
CA LEU A 217 3.80 3.09 -2.45
C LEU A 217 2.90 2.18 -1.59
N THR A 218 3.23 0.89 -1.45
CA THR A 218 2.36 -0.03 -0.70
C THR A 218 2.24 0.42 0.77
N PRO A 219 1.02 0.67 1.27
CA PRO A 219 0.80 1.04 2.67
C PRO A 219 1.40 0.03 3.65
N GLY A 220 1.91 0.53 4.77
CA GLY A 220 2.52 -0.31 5.82
C GLY A 220 3.90 -0.88 5.49
N ARG A 221 4.47 -0.59 4.30
CA ARG A 221 5.86 -0.93 3.98
C ARG A 221 6.81 -0.21 4.94
N ARG A 222 7.88 -0.90 5.32
CA ARG A 222 8.92 -0.36 6.22
C ARG A 222 10.25 -0.23 5.52
N CYS A 223 11.06 0.69 5.98
CA CYS A 223 12.46 0.79 5.59
C CYS A 223 13.32 -0.25 6.29
N GLU A 224 14.58 -0.39 5.88
CA GLU A 224 15.49 -1.42 6.39
C GLU A 224 15.74 -1.30 7.91
N ASN A 225 15.66 -0.08 8.45
CA ASN A 225 15.76 0.21 9.89
C ASN A 225 14.43 0.00 10.66
N GLY A 226 13.37 -0.49 10.01
CA GLY A 226 12.08 -0.72 10.64
C GLY A 226 11.20 0.52 10.82
N ARG A 227 11.62 1.70 10.34
CA ARG A 227 10.73 2.87 10.27
C ARG A 227 9.66 2.68 9.18
N PRO A 228 8.49 3.33 9.30
CA PRO A 228 7.54 3.41 8.17
C PRO A 228 8.22 3.99 6.93
N ALA A 229 7.96 3.41 5.76
CA ALA A 229 8.34 4.04 4.50
C ALA A 229 7.45 5.28 4.28
N PRO A 230 8.00 6.39 3.74
CA PRO A 230 7.27 7.65 3.62
C PRO A 230 6.34 7.67 2.40
N VAL A 231 5.48 6.66 2.27
CA VAL A 231 4.66 6.39 1.08
C VAL A 231 3.63 7.49 0.76
N GLU A 232 3.35 8.37 1.72
CA GLU A 232 2.41 9.49 1.59
C GLU A 232 3.11 10.81 1.25
N ARG A 233 4.44 10.90 1.33
CA ARG A 233 5.16 12.14 1.04
C ARG A 233 5.06 12.46 -0.45
N ALA A 234 4.76 13.72 -0.78
CA ALA A 234 4.54 14.13 -2.17
C ALA A 234 5.75 13.89 -3.09
N ASP A 235 6.96 14.11 -2.57
CA ASP A 235 8.21 13.81 -3.27
C ASP A 235 8.40 12.30 -3.47
N TRP A 236 8.08 11.46 -2.48
CA TRP A 236 8.11 10.01 -2.61
C TRP A 236 7.15 9.48 -3.70
N VAL A 237 5.92 10.00 -3.72
CA VAL A 237 4.92 9.70 -4.76
C VAL A 237 5.43 10.11 -6.14
N LYS A 238 5.98 11.33 -6.24
CA LYS A 238 6.58 11.86 -7.48
C LYS A 238 7.73 10.98 -7.96
N PHE A 239 8.74 10.72 -7.13
CA PHE A 239 9.92 9.94 -7.51
C PHE A 239 9.57 8.50 -7.89
N THR A 240 8.57 7.91 -7.24
CA THR A 240 8.06 6.58 -7.62
C THR A 240 7.43 6.61 -9.02
N ALA A 241 6.65 7.65 -9.34
CA ALA A 241 6.06 7.80 -10.67
C ALA A 241 7.11 8.06 -11.75
N GLU A 242 8.16 8.84 -11.43
CA GLU A 242 9.31 9.09 -12.31
C GLU A 242 10.08 7.79 -12.61
N LEU A 243 10.35 6.97 -11.59
CA LEU A 243 10.98 5.66 -11.78
C LEU A 243 10.14 4.73 -12.66
N ALA A 244 8.83 4.68 -12.44
CA ALA A 244 7.92 3.92 -13.29
C ALA A 244 7.94 4.46 -14.74
N GLY A 245 8.04 5.78 -14.91
CA GLY A 245 8.18 6.46 -16.19
C GLY A 245 9.48 6.09 -16.91
N ALA A 246 10.61 6.10 -16.21
CA ALA A 246 11.90 5.70 -16.75
C ALA A 246 11.89 4.23 -17.22
N GLY A 247 11.25 3.32 -16.46
CA GLY A 247 11.04 1.94 -16.88
C GLY A 247 10.22 1.81 -18.16
N ARG A 248 9.12 2.57 -18.29
CA ARG A 248 8.32 2.60 -19.54
C ARG A 248 9.11 3.16 -20.73
N ALA A 249 9.92 4.19 -20.51
CA ALA A 249 10.78 4.76 -21.54
C ALA A 249 11.84 3.75 -22.00
N ALA A 250 12.48 3.05 -21.06
CA ALA A 250 13.44 1.99 -21.36
C ALA A 250 12.80 0.83 -22.12
N TYR A 251 11.55 0.45 -21.78
CA TYR A 251 10.82 -0.59 -22.51
C TYR A 251 10.51 -0.13 -23.94
N ALA A 252 10.01 1.10 -24.11
CA ALA A 252 9.77 1.64 -25.45
C ALA A 252 11.06 1.69 -26.30
N ALA A 253 12.18 2.09 -25.70
CA ALA A 253 13.48 2.10 -26.36
C ALA A 253 13.94 0.67 -26.70
N SER A 254 13.78 -0.30 -25.80
CA SER A 254 14.19 -1.68 -26.04
C SER A 254 13.42 -2.33 -27.19
N GLN A 255 12.14 -1.98 -27.39
CA GLN A 255 11.35 -2.44 -28.53
C GLN A 255 11.94 -2.05 -29.89
N SER A 256 12.72 -0.96 -29.96
CA SER A 256 13.40 -0.56 -31.20
C SER A 256 14.58 -1.47 -31.56
N ARG A 257 15.02 -2.33 -30.63
CA ARG A 257 16.21 -3.20 -30.75
C ARG A 257 17.47 -2.40 -31.09
N ASN A 258 17.51 -1.13 -30.69
CA ASN A 258 18.62 -0.22 -30.88
C ASN A 258 19.32 0.03 -29.54
N ARG A 259 20.61 -0.32 -29.49
CA ARG A 259 21.44 -0.20 -28.29
C ARG A 259 21.57 1.25 -27.83
N ASP A 260 21.83 2.18 -28.74
CA ASP A 260 22.01 3.60 -28.42
C ASP A 260 20.72 4.20 -27.84
N ALA A 261 19.57 3.79 -28.37
CA ALA A 261 18.28 4.22 -27.85
C ALA A 261 18.07 3.80 -26.38
N VAL A 262 18.48 2.59 -26.01
CA VAL A 262 18.40 2.13 -24.61
C VAL A 262 19.46 2.81 -23.74
N ILE A 263 20.68 2.99 -24.25
CA ILE A 263 21.75 3.71 -23.53
C ILE A 263 21.27 5.10 -23.12
N GLU A 264 20.56 5.83 -23.98
CA GLU A 264 20.04 7.15 -23.65
C GLU A 264 19.08 7.13 -22.44
N THR A 265 18.25 6.09 -22.33
CA THR A 265 17.32 5.95 -21.19
C THR A 265 18.02 5.66 -19.86
N THR A 266 19.28 5.20 -19.87
CA THR A 266 20.00 4.85 -18.64
C THR A 266 20.26 6.05 -17.74
N ASN A 267 20.47 7.24 -18.32
CA ASN A 267 20.61 8.48 -17.56
C ASN A 267 19.33 8.81 -16.78
N GLN A 268 18.17 8.65 -17.42
CA GLN A 268 16.87 8.88 -16.80
C GLN A 268 16.61 7.90 -15.65
N ILE A 269 16.98 6.63 -15.82
CA ILE A 269 16.86 5.63 -14.74
C ILE A 269 17.79 5.98 -13.57
N ALA A 270 19.04 6.37 -13.86
CA ALA A 270 20.00 6.74 -12.84
C ALA A 270 19.54 7.97 -12.04
N GLU A 271 19.03 8.99 -12.72
CA GLU A 271 18.45 10.19 -12.09
C GLU A 271 17.24 9.84 -11.22
N ALA A 272 16.29 9.05 -11.73
CA ALA A 272 15.12 8.61 -10.96
C ALA A 272 15.52 7.83 -9.68
N CYS A 273 16.59 7.04 -9.77
CA CYS A 273 17.17 6.36 -8.62
C CYS A 273 17.81 7.35 -7.63
N LEU A 274 18.58 8.32 -8.10
CA LEU A 274 19.25 9.33 -7.27
C LEU A 274 18.25 10.21 -6.52
N ASN A 275 17.18 10.66 -7.16
CA ASN A 275 16.12 11.47 -6.55
C ASN A 275 15.61 10.85 -5.23
N CYS A 276 15.39 9.54 -5.22
CA CYS A 276 15.01 8.80 -4.02
C CYS A 276 16.20 8.54 -3.08
N HIS A 277 17.36 8.16 -3.60
CA HIS A 277 18.47 7.71 -2.76
C HIS A 277 19.12 8.85 -1.98
N GLU A 278 19.34 10.01 -2.58
CA GLU A 278 19.88 11.19 -1.89
C GLU A 278 18.96 11.64 -0.76
N VAL A 279 17.65 11.57 -0.99
CA VAL A 279 16.67 11.96 0.01
C VAL A 279 16.47 10.87 1.05
N TYR A 280 16.39 9.58 0.73
CA TYR A 280 15.87 8.59 1.69
C TYR A 280 16.83 7.48 2.10
N ARG A 281 17.96 7.33 1.40
CA ARG A 281 18.90 6.22 1.60
C ARG A 281 20.28 6.68 2.04
N ASP A 282 20.82 7.68 1.36
CA ASP A 282 22.23 8.05 1.42
C ASP A 282 22.42 9.15 2.46
N LYS A 283 22.92 8.76 3.63
CA LYS A 283 23.27 9.67 4.71
C LYS A 283 24.71 9.43 5.17
N PRO A 284 25.54 10.49 5.27
CA PRO A 284 26.87 10.40 5.87
C PRO A 284 26.84 9.84 7.30
N GLY A 285 27.96 9.34 7.79
CA GLY A 285 28.09 8.88 9.19
C GLY A 285 28.00 7.37 9.41
N GLY A 286 28.36 6.56 8.42
CA GLY A 286 28.50 5.11 8.60
C GLY A 286 29.60 4.73 9.59
N THR A 287 29.47 3.57 10.21
CA THR A 287 30.46 2.99 11.13
C THR A 287 31.09 1.72 10.52
N THR A 288 32.08 1.12 11.17
CA THR A 288 32.63 -0.17 10.73
C THR A 288 31.59 -1.30 10.74
N THR A 289 30.62 -1.26 11.65
CA THR A 289 29.55 -2.27 11.75
C THR A 289 28.32 -1.93 10.91
N ASP A 290 28.14 -0.66 10.53
CA ASP A 290 27.12 -0.19 9.60
C ASP A 290 27.68 0.87 8.63
N PRO A 291 28.46 0.45 7.62
CA PRO A 291 29.13 1.38 6.70
C PRO A 291 28.15 2.23 5.88
N SER A 292 26.95 1.69 5.65
CA SER A 292 25.90 2.33 4.84
C SER A 292 24.91 3.19 5.63
N ASN A 293 25.18 3.40 6.93
CA ASN A 293 24.32 4.16 7.86
C ASN A 293 22.82 3.80 7.72
N LYS A 294 22.51 2.50 7.79
CA LYS A 294 21.15 1.96 7.64
C LYS A 294 20.19 2.57 8.65
N ALA A 295 20.67 2.87 9.85
CA ALA A 295 19.86 3.50 10.89
C ALA A 295 19.26 4.85 10.48
N ALA A 296 19.94 5.62 9.62
CA ALA A 296 19.52 6.97 9.20
C ALA A 296 18.53 7.00 8.01
N ARG A 297 18.13 5.84 7.47
CA ARG A 297 17.22 5.77 6.30
C ARG A 297 15.80 6.21 6.64
N CYS A 298 15.09 6.74 5.64
CA CYS A 298 13.67 7.12 5.72
C CYS A 298 13.33 8.03 6.91
N TYR A 299 13.77 9.28 6.81
CA TYR A 299 13.51 10.34 7.79
C TYR A 299 12.39 11.28 7.34
#